data_AF-A0A941R4U4-F1
#
_entry.id   AF-A0A941R4U4-F1
#
_cell.length_a   1.000
_cell.length_b   1.000
_cell.length_c   1.000
_cell.angle_alpha   90.00
_cell.angle_beta   90.00
_cell.angle_gamma   90.00
#
_symmetry.space_group_name_H-M   'P 1'
#
loop_
_entity.id
_entity.type
_entity.pdbx_description
1 polymer ?
#
loop_
_entity_poly.entity_id
_entity_poly.type
_entity_poly.pdbx_seq_one_letter_code
_entity_poly.pdbx_strand_id
1 'polypeptide(L)'
;MQGLFPEGTLEQVNQKQTLLRTWLACLLLTSLLLVGELDLQSSAVAEDSPGHGSFPLEAAAKPAIGHIAGIKLSIPHKYLLSGVHYRGEEVWTKSKTAPPPRTFDSEIQDFSLLLRQSTLRPIETEQDWADYRAYGRTAFPRPENRWLTMSFYPDWYTANGGKLKAVRDRYMKDEPHWGPFTSKDEKVFGLNHAVSIKREEEKSFYLDADELFYDDITWNTFISCSNYHRAVQPFDPLSFCRHVFVLEELNVVVELDCTKDDLSRWHEFELAIRKIALSFVVK
;
A
#
# COMPACT_ATOMS: atom_id res chain seq x y z
N MET A 1 2.99 -68.23 87.53
CA MET A 1 2.71 -69.34 86.59
C MET A 1 2.92 -68.79 85.19
N GLN A 2 4.12 -69.04 84.66
CA GLN A 2 4.37 -69.98 83.54
C GLN A 2 3.92 -69.40 82.20
N GLY A 3 4.91 -69.06 81.36
CA GLY A 3 4.73 -68.51 80.03
C GLY A 3 4.56 -69.57 78.95
N LEU A 4 4.51 -69.09 77.70
CA LEU A 4 5.10 -69.68 76.50
C LEU A 4 4.70 -68.83 75.28
N PHE A 5 5.70 -68.40 74.50
CA PHE A 5 5.57 -67.90 73.14
C PHE A 5 5.08 -69.02 72.19
N PRO A 6 4.60 -68.65 70.99
CA PRO A 6 5.44 -68.97 69.84
C PRO A 6 5.57 -67.86 68.79
N GLU A 7 6.63 -68.04 68.00
CA GLU A 7 7.16 -67.26 66.88
C GLU A 7 6.38 -67.41 65.57
N GLY A 8 6.64 -66.48 64.63
CA GLY A 8 6.31 -66.55 63.18
C GLY A 8 5.17 -65.59 62.80
N THR A 9 5.25 -64.70 61.80
CA THR A 9 6.09 -64.69 60.60
C THR A 9 6.17 -63.25 60.06
N LEU A 10 7.40 -62.79 59.82
CA LEU A 10 7.77 -61.69 58.92
C LEU A 10 7.53 -62.15 57.48
N GLU A 11 6.68 -61.44 56.72
CA GLU A 11 6.68 -61.30 55.24
C GLU A 11 5.26 -61.03 54.74
N GLN A 12 4.75 -59.80 54.85
CA GLN A 12 3.64 -59.38 53.97
C GLN A 12 3.39 -57.87 53.85
N VAL A 13 4.34 -57.02 54.22
CA VAL A 13 4.11 -55.55 54.20
C VAL A 13 4.74 -54.86 52.98
N ASN A 14 5.59 -55.54 52.20
CA ASN A 14 6.47 -54.85 51.25
C ASN A 14 6.14 -55.00 49.75
N GLN A 15 4.87 -55.28 49.40
CA GLN A 15 4.48 -55.45 47.98
C GLN A 15 3.39 -54.49 47.48
N LYS A 16 2.74 -53.73 48.37
CA LYS A 16 1.68 -52.77 47.99
C LYS A 16 2.14 -51.30 47.93
N GLN A 17 3.34 -50.97 48.44
CA GLN A 17 3.86 -49.60 48.41
C GLN A 17 4.71 -49.28 47.18
N THR A 18 5.21 -50.30 46.47
CA THR A 18 6.04 -50.13 45.27
C THR A 18 5.23 -49.89 43.99
N LEU A 19 3.96 -50.32 43.97
CA LEU A 19 3.05 -50.15 42.82
C LEU A 19 2.30 -48.80 42.81
N LEU A 20 2.19 -48.11 43.96
CA LEU A 20 1.56 -46.78 44.02
C LEU A 20 2.50 -45.64 43.59
N ARG A 21 3.82 -45.85 43.62
CA ARG A 21 4.81 -44.81 43.26
C ARG A 21 5.11 -44.72 41.76
N THR A 22 4.78 -45.74 40.98
CA THR A 22 5.01 -45.75 39.52
C THR A 22 3.87 -45.13 38.73
N TRP A 23 2.64 -45.07 39.27
CA TRP A 23 1.50 -44.42 38.58
C TRP A 23 1.46 -42.89 38.74
N LEU A 24 2.01 -42.33 39.82
CA LEU A 24 2.12 -40.88 39.98
C LEU A 24 3.25 -40.25 39.15
N ALA A 25 4.28 -41.01 38.77
CA ALA A 25 5.37 -40.51 37.94
C ALA A 25 4.97 -40.33 36.46
N CYS A 26 4.02 -41.12 35.93
CA CYS A 26 3.52 -40.98 34.56
C CYS A 26 2.47 -39.86 34.39
N LEU A 27 1.76 -39.47 35.46
CA LEU A 27 0.80 -38.37 35.41
C LEU A 27 1.46 -36.97 35.51
N LEU A 28 2.68 -36.89 36.05
CA LEU A 28 3.46 -35.64 36.07
C LEU A 28 4.30 -35.42 34.80
N LEU A 29 4.64 -36.48 34.06
CA LEU A 29 5.33 -36.36 32.76
C LEU A 29 4.39 -36.08 31.57
N THR A 30 3.08 -36.31 31.73
CA THR A 30 2.07 -35.95 30.70
C THR A 30 1.51 -34.53 30.88
N SER A 31 1.62 -33.94 32.07
CA SER A 31 1.33 -32.51 32.28
C SER A 31 2.46 -31.56 31.85
N LEU A 32 3.67 -32.07 31.59
CA LEU A 32 4.82 -31.30 31.13
C LEU A 32 5.01 -31.33 29.59
N LEU A 33 4.21 -32.11 28.87
CA LEU A 33 4.18 -32.16 27.40
C LEU A 33 2.95 -31.43 26.80
N LEU A 34 2.14 -30.78 27.64
CA LEU A 34 1.01 -29.92 27.23
C LEU A 34 1.30 -28.42 27.40
N VAL A 35 2.59 -28.05 27.50
CA VAL A 35 3.06 -26.65 27.54
C VAL A 35 3.89 -26.32 26.28
N GLY A 36 3.93 -27.21 25.29
CA GLY A 36 4.87 -27.14 24.18
C GLY A 36 4.27 -27.16 22.78
N GLU A 37 3.00 -26.76 22.60
CA GLU A 37 2.37 -26.67 21.27
C GLU A 37 1.17 -25.70 21.24
N LEU A 38 1.13 -24.71 22.15
CA LEU A 38 0.57 -23.42 21.76
C LEU A 38 1.67 -22.76 20.94
N ASP A 39 1.71 -23.16 19.66
CA ASP A 39 2.38 -22.39 18.64
C ASP A 39 2.01 -20.93 18.88
N LEU A 40 3.07 -20.17 19.14
CA LEU A 40 3.20 -18.78 18.79
C LEU A 40 2.46 -18.51 17.46
N GLN A 41 1.16 -18.29 17.52
CA GLN A 41 0.59 -17.12 16.88
C GLN A 41 1.16 -15.92 17.64
N SER A 42 2.45 -15.70 17.43
CA SER A 42 2.98 -14.37 17.29
C SER A 42 2.23 -13.77 16.10
N SER A 43 0.97 -13.36 16.34
CA SER A 43 0.55 -12.06 15.88
C SER A 43 1.65 -11.15 16.41
N ALA A 44 2.67 -10.92 15.59
CA ALA A 44 3.66 -9.91 15.83
C ALA A 44 2.83 -8.63 16.05
N VAL A 45 2.63 -8.27 17.31
CA VAL A 45 2.05 -7.01 17.70
C VAL A 45 3.13 -5.99 17.37
N ALA A 46 3.26 -5.69 16.09
CA ALA A 46 4.08 -4.62 15.60
C ALA A 46 3.28 -3.35 15.89
N GLU A 47 3.47 -2.80 17.09
CA GLU A 47 2.89 -1.50 17.45
C GLU A 47 3.40 -0.45 16.46
N ASP A 48 2.51 0.02 15.60
CA ASP A 48 2.71 1.18 14.73
C ASP A 48 2.91 2.45 15.56
N SER A 49 3.58 3.44 14.98
CA SER A 49 3.71 4.77 15.60
C SER A 49 2.32 5.40 15.74
N PRO A 50 2.03 6.08 16.87
CA PRO A 50 0.78 6.81 17.02
C PRO A 50 0.65 7.83 15.89
N GLY A 51 -0.55 7.96 15.32
CA GLY A 51 -0.92 8.72 14.11
C GLY A 51 -0.64 10.23 14.08
N HIS A 52 0.47 10.67 14.66
CA HIS A 52 1.18 11.85 14.20
C HIS A 52 1.88 11.49 12.89
N GLY A 53 1.81 12.37 11.88
CA GLY A 53 2.57 12.17 10.64
C GLY A 53 4.04 12.00 10.98
N SER A 54 4.54 10.77 10.94
CA SER A 54 5.97 10.48 11.10
C SER A 54 6.71 11.13 9.93
N PHE A 55 7.92 11.60 10.19
CA PHE A 55 8.70 12.28 9.16
C PHE A 55 9.47 11.27 8.32
N PRO A 56 9.60 11.42 6.99
CA PRO A 56 10.27 10.42 6.13
C PRO A 56 11.71 10.05 6.55
N LEU A 57 12.37 10.90 7.34
CA LEU A 57 13.75 10.74 7.82
C LEU A 57 13.86 10.28 9.29
N GLU A 58 12.74 9.92 9.91
CA GLU A 58 12.76 9.46 11.30
C GLU A 58 13.42 8.09 11.41
N ALA A 59 14.66 8.05 11.91
CA ALA A 59 15.51 6.85 11.96
C ALA A 59 14.92 5.69 12.78
N ALA A 60 14.01 5.99 13.71
CA ALA A 60 13.31 5.01 14.53
C ALA A 60 11.87 4.73 14.06
N ALA A 61 11.44 5.30 12.93
CA ALA A 61 10.11 5.07 12.40
C ALA A 61 9.93 3.60 12.02
N LYS A 62 9.00 2.96 12.71
CA LYS A 62 8.52 1.62 12.36
C LYS A 62 7.76 1.69 11.03
N PRO A 63 7.75 0.61 10.23
CA PRO A 63 6.91 0.56 9.05
C PRO A 63 5.43 0.61 9.44
N ALA A 64 4.62 1.25 8.60
CA ALA A 64 3.17 1.13 8.71
C ALA A 64 2.74 -0.27 8.27
N ILE A 65 1.83 -0.89 9.02
CA ILE A 65 1.40 -2.27 8.76
C ILE A 65 -0.11 -2.39 8.60
N GLY A 66 -0.57 -3.40 7.88
CA GLY A 66 -1.99 -3.70 7.70
C GLY A 66 -2.20 -4.70 6.58
N HIS A 67 -3.40 -4.76 6.02
CA HIS A 67 -3.67 -5.59 4.86
C HIS A 67 -4.54 -4.90 3.81
N ILE A 68 -4.39 -5.32 2.56
CA ILE A 68 -5.29 -5.01 1.45
C ILE A 68 -5.82 -6.33 0.90
N ALA A 69 -7.14 -6.52 0.90
CA ALA A 69 -7.77 -7.75 0.41
C ALA A 69 -7.12 -9.05 1.00
N GLY A 70 -6.79 -9.03 2.29
CA GLY A 70 -6.10 -10.12 3.00
C GLY A 70 -4.59 -10.21 2.79
N ILE A 71 -4.00 -9.40 1.90
CA ILE A 71 -2.56 -9.36 1.65
C ILE A 71 -1.90 -8.46 2.68
N LYS A 72 -1.06 -9.04 3.54
CA LYS A 72 -0.36 -8.32 4.61
C LYS A 72 0.78 -7.46 4.05
N LEU A 73 0.83 -6.21 4.47
CA LEU A 73 1.80 -5.21 4.03
C LEU A 73 2.57 -4.62 5.22
N SER A 74 3.86 -4.37 5.01
CA SER A 74 4.76 -3.62 5.90
C SER A 74 5.45 -2.54 5.08
N ILE A 75 4.92 -1.31 5.12
CA ILE A 75 5.31 -0.19 4.28
C ILE A 75 6.35 0.67 5.03
N PRO A 76 7.62 0.75 4.56
CA PRO A 76 8.62 1.54 5.24
C PRO A 76 8.30 3.03 5.16
N HIS A 77 8.42 3.72 6.30
CA HIS A 77 7.95 5.10 6.45
C HIS A 77 8.59 6.10 5.48
N LYS A 78 9.85 5.86 5.09
CA LYS A 78 10.56 6.69 4.11
C LYS A 78 9.88 6.79 2.73
N TYR A 79 9.04 5.82 2.39
CA TYR A 79 8.27 5.84 1.14
C TYR A 79 6.97 6.62 1.26
N LEU A 80 6.43 6.84 2.47
CA LEU A 80 5.08 7.39 2.65
C LEU A 80 5.05 8.90 2.41
N LEU A 81 4.09 9.33 1.59
CA LEU A 81 3.78 10.75 1.37
C LEU A 81 2.89 11.31 2.49
N SER A 82 1.80 10.59 2.82
CA SER A 82 0.74 11.07 3.71
C SER A 82 0.19 9.99 4.65
N GLY A 83 1.07 9.15 5.19
CA GLY A 83 0.68 8.05 6.08
C GLY A 83 -0.17 6.97 5.39
N VAL A 84 -0.80 6.12 6.19
CA VAL A 84 -1.72 5.06 5.75
C VAL A 84 -3.10 5.34 6.33
N HIS A 85 -4.13 5.29 5.50
CA HIS A 85 -5.52 5.39 5.93
C HIS A 85 -6.08 3.99 6.14
N TYR A 86 -6.71 3.78 7.30
CA TYR A 86 -7.29 2.50 7.68
C TYR A 86 -8.81 2.56 7.62
N ARG A 87 -9.44 1.47 7.16
CA ARG A 87 -10.89 1.43 7.00
C ARG A 87 -11.57 1.57 8.36
N GLY A 88 -12.66 2.34 8.39
CA GLY A 88 -13.47 2.58 9.58
C GLY A 88 -13.00 3.78 10.40
N GLU A 89 -11.97 4.51 9.94
CA GLU A 89 -11.49 5.72 10.60
C GLU A 89 -11.85 6.99 9.82
N GLU A 90 -12.39 7.97 10.52
CA GLU A 90 -12.56 9.32 9.96
C GLU A 90 -11.26 10.10 10.10
N VAL A 91 -10.48 10.18 9.02
CA VAL A 91 -9.26 10.98 8.95
C VAL A 91 -9.51 12.49 8.83
N TRP A 92 -10.75 12.90 8.54
CA TRP A 92 -11.13 14.32 8.35
C TRP A 92 -11.75 14.96 9.60
N THR A 93 -12.08 14.18 10.63
CA THR A 93 -12.58 14.69 11.90
C THR A 93 -11.50 14.51 12.97
N LYS A 94 -11.29 15.52 13.82
CA LYS A 94 -10.42 15.37 14.99
C LYS A 94 -11.10 14.40 15.96
N SER A 95 -10.82 13.11 15.82
CA SER A 95 -11.14 12.13 16.86
C SER A 95 -10.45 12.54 18.16
N LYS A 96 -11.20 12.52 19.26
CA LYS A 96 -10.65 12.73 20.61
C LYS A 96 -9.99 11.45 21.15
N THR A 97 -10.20 10.33 20.49
CA THR A 97 -9.71 9.01 20.89
C THR A 97 -8.48 8.68 20.06
N ALA A 98 -7.40 8.24 20.73
CA ALA A 98 -6.23 7.74 20.02
C ALA A 98 -6.64 6.57 19.11
N PRO A 99 -6.10 6.49 17.89
CA PRO A 99 -6.36 5.34 17.02
C PRO A 99 -5.88 4.05 17.70
N PRO A 100 -6.55 2.91 17.46
CA PRO A 100 -6.11 1.64 18.00
C PRO A 100 -4.71 1.27 17.46
N PRO A 101 -3.92 0.49 18.21
CA PRO A 101 -2.66 -0.05 17.69
C PRO A 101 -2.89 -0.78 16.38
N ARG A 102 -2.06 -0.52 15.37
CA ARG A 102 -2.15 -1.25 14.10
C ARG A 102 -1.57 -2.64 14.24
N THR A 103 -2.18 -3.58 13.54
CA THR A 103 -1.69 -4.93 13.35
C THR A 103 -1.80 -5.28 11.86
N PHE A 104 -1.33 -6.46 11.47
CA PHE A 104 -1.58 -6.97 10.11
C PHE A 104 -3.05 -7.29 9.82
N ASP A 105 -3.93 -7.23 10.82
CA ASP A 105 -5.38 -7.39 10.67
C ASP A 105 -6.09 -6.02 10.50
N SER A 106 -5.35 -4.92 10.54
CA SER A 106 -5.88 -3.59 10.21
C SER A 106 -6.07 -3.45 8.69
N GLU A 107 -7.30 -3.27 8.23
CA GLU A 107 -7.58 -3.07 6.81
C GLU A 107 -7.12 -1.68 6.35
N ILE A 108 -6.27 -1.64 5.32
CA ILE A 108 -5.80 -0.42 4.68
C ILE A 108 -6.84 0.01 3.65
N GLN A 109 -7.35 1.23 3.80
CA GLN A 109 -8.26 1.86 2.86
C GLN A 109 -7.51 2.46 1.67
N ASP A 110 -6.43 3.19 1.93
CA ASP A 110 -5.53 3.75 0.93
C ASP A 110 -4.20 4.18 1.56
N PHE A 111 -3.19 4.36 0.74
CA PHE A 111 -1.93 4.97 1.14
C PHE A 111 -1.26 5.64 -0.07
N SER A 112 -0.34 6.56 0.20
CA SER A 112 0.39 7.28 -0.84
C SER A 112 1.89 7.18 -0.65
N LEU A 113 2.62 7.03 -1.76
CA LEU A 113 4.07 7.01 -1.78
C LEU A 113 4.64 8.26 -2.44
N LEU A 114 5.90 8.56 -2.09
CA LEU A 114 6.69 9.66 -2.63
C LEU A 114 8.05 9.13 -3.10
N LEU A 115 8.33 9.29 -4.39
CA LEU A 115 9.59 8.87 -5.01
C LEU A 115 10.21 10.02 -5.79
N ARG A 116 11.54 10.14 -5.78
CA ARG A 116 12.24 11.02 -6.71
C ARG A 116 12.09 10.47 -8.13
N GLN A 117 11.60 11.26 -9.08
CA GLN A 117 11.23 10.78 -10.40
C GLN A 117 12.41 10.23 -11.22
N SER A 118 13.61 10.80 -11.05
CA SER A 118 14.81 10.41 -11.79
C SER A 118 15.41 9.08 -11.33
N THR A 119 15.32 8.76 -10.03
CA THR A 119 15.95 7.58 -9.42
C THR A 119 14.96 6.54 -8.92
N LEU A 120 13.67 6.91 -8.83
CA LEU A 120 12.58 6.12 -8.26
C LEU A 120 12.88 5.65 -6.83
N ARG A 121 13.61 6.47 -6.08
CA ARG A 121 13.96 6.21 -4.68
C ARG A 121 13.12 7.08 -3.73
N PRO A 122 12.85 6.60 -2.52
CA PRO A 122 12.19 7.38 -1.48
C PRO A 122 13.09 8.52 -0.98
N ILE A 123 12.60 9.27 0.00
CA ILE A 123 13.40 10.25 0.73
C ILE A 123 14.38 9.52 1.65
N GLU A 124 15.68 9.61 1.38
CA GLU A 124 16.72 8.91 2.15
C GLU A 124 17.63 9.85 2.94
N THR A 125 17.67 11.13 2.56
CA THR A 125 18.55 12.14 3.16
C THR A 125 17.83 13.45 3.48
N GLU A 126 18.41 14.26 4.37
CA GLU A 126 17.95 15.65 4.60
C GLU A 126 17.94 16.49 3.33
N GLN A 127 18.85 16.22 2.39
CA GLN A 127 18.85 16.88 1.09
C GLN A 127 17.63 16.48 0.26
N ASP A 128 17.26 15.20 0.23
CA ASP A 128 16.04 14.75 -0.44
C ASP A 128 14.78 15.43 0.12
N TRP A 129 14.72 15.59 1.45
CA TRP A 129 13.62 16.29 2.09
C TRP A 129 13.61 17.79 1.76
N ALA A 130 14.77 18.44 1.74
CA ALA A 130 14.90 19.84 1.33
C ALA A 130 14.48 20.04 -0.14
N ASP A 131 14.91 19.16 -1.02
CA ASP A 131 14.59 19.11 -2.44
C ASP A 131 13.08 18.98 -2.68
N TYR A 132 12.42 18.05 -1.98
CA TYR A 132 10.98 17.87 -2.04
C TYR A 132 10.21 19.11 -1.54
N ARG A 133 10.64 19.73 -0.44
CA ARG A 133 10.03 20.98 0.04
C ARG A 133 10.20 22.13 -0.95
N ALA A 134 11.32 22.17 -1.68
CA ALA A 134 11.55 23.15 -2.74
C ALA A 134 10.68 22.86 -3.97
N TYR A 135 10.49 21.59 -4.33
CA TYR A 135 9.60 21.15 -5.40
C TYR A 135 8.19 21.69 -5.21
N GLY A 136 7.59 21.50 -4.02
CA GLY A 136 6.23 21.99 -3.72
C GLY A 136 6.05 23.51 -3.74
N ARG A 137 7.15 24.29 -3.78
CA ARG A 137 7.14 25.77 -3.86
C ARG A 137 7.50 26.29 -5.24
N THR A 138 7.85 25.40 -6.17
CA THR A 138 8.35 25.78 -7.49
C THR A 138 7.29 25.46 -8.53
N ALA A 139 6.81 26.48 -9.26
CA ALA A 139 5.81 26.29 -10.31
C ALA A 139 6.32 25.40 -11.47
N PHE A 140 7.63 25.42 -11.72
CA PHE A 140 8.29 24.66 -12.79
C PHE A 140 9.57 23.99 -12.26
N PRO A 141 9.44 22.87 -11.53
CA PRO A 141 10.58 22.17 -10.98
C PRO A 141 11.45 21.62 -12.12
N ARG A 142 12.76 21.77 -11.97
CA ARG A 142 13.73 21.20 -12.92
C ARG A 142 13.60 19.67 -12.93
N PRO A 143 13.85 18.98 -14.06
CA PRO A 143 13.70 17.52 -14.16
C PRO A 143 14.41 16.73 -13.05
N GLU A 144 15.58 17.18 -12.60
CA GLU A 144 16.37 16.56 -11.54
C GLU A 144 15.73 16.63 -10.14
N ASN A 145 14.82 17.59 -9.93
CA ASN A 145 14.08 17.80 -8.68
C ASN A 145 12.57 17.54 -8.84
N ARG A 146 12.17 16.69 -9.79
CA ARG A 146 10.79 16.23 -9.87
C ARG A 146 10.55 15.04 -8.94
N TRP A 147 9.37 15.01 -8.36
CA TRP A 147 8.91 13.98 -7.45
C TRP A 147 7.63 13.36 -7.99
N LEU A 148 7.56 12.03 -7.94
CA LEU A 148 6.37 11.25 -8.24
C LEU A 148 5.61 11.02 -6.95
N THR A 149 4.43 11.63 -6.88
CA THR A 149 3.39 11.31 -5.91
C THR A 149 2.50 10.23 -6.49
N MET A 150 2.20 9.22 -5.70
CA MET A 150 1.33 8.14 -6.13
C MET A 150 0.47 7.63 -4.99
N SER A 151 -0.73 7.18 -5.31
CA SER A 151 -1.73 6.71 -4.35
C SER A 151 -2.26 5.34 -4.76
N PHE A 152 -2.52 4.50 -3.78
CA PHE A 152 -2.95 3.11 -3.95
C PHE A 152 -4.39 2.95 -3.44
N TYR A 153 -5.29 2.56 -4.34
CA TYR A 153 -6.74 2.54 -4.11
C TYR A 153 -7.34 1.13 -4.32
N PRO A 154 -7.48 0.32 -3.25
CA PRO A 154 -8.23 -0.94 -3.24
C PRO A 154 -9.70 -0.79 -3.65
N ASP A 155 -10.37 0.25 -3.14
CA ASP A 155 -11.79 0.46 -3.40
C ASP A 155 -12.03 0.79 -4.88
N TRP A 156 -11.08 1.49 -5.52
CA TRP A 156 -11.17 1.78 -6.94
C TRP A 156 -10.91 0.53 -7.80
N TYR A 157 -10.02 -0.36 -7.38
CA TYR A 157 -9.85 -1.68 -8.02
C TYR A 157 -11.15 -2.48 -7.99
N THR A 158 -11.77 -2.57 -6.82
CA THR A 158 -13.04 -3.30 -6.63
C THR A 158 -14.17 -2.69 -7.45
N ALA A 159 -14.33 -1.37 -7.39
CA ALA A 159 -15.40 -0.64 -8.08
C ALA A 159 -15.36 -0.78 -9.61
N ASN A 160 -14.18 -1.03 -10.20
CA ASN A 160 -14.05 -1.23 -11.64
C ASN A 160 -13.76 -2.69 -12.03
N GLY A 161 -13.90 -3.65 -11.11
CA GLY A 161 -13.67 -5.07 -11.38
C GLY A 161 -12.25 -5.38 -11.85
N GLY A 162 -11.25 -4.68 -11.30
CA GLY A 162 -9.84 -4.87 -11.61
C GLY A 162 -9.41 -4.46 -13.02
N LYS A 163 -10.21 -3.63 -13.72
CA LYS A 163 -9.93 -3.14 -15.08
C LYS A 163 -10.28 -1.67 -15.22
N LEU A 164 -9.61 -0.95 -16.11
CA LEU A 164 -9.80 0.49 -16.32
C LEU A 164 -10.70 0.82 -17.53
N LYS A 165 -11.34 -0.19 -18.13
CA LYS A 165 -12.28 0.02 -19.24
C LYS A 165 -13.41 0.97 -18.87
N ALA A 166 -14.02 0.78 -17.69
CA ALA A 166 -15.11 1.64 -17.22
C ALA A 166 -14.65 3.09 -16.96
N VAL A 167 -13.38 3.28 -16.56
CA VAL A 167 -12.77 4.61 -16.42
C VAL A 167 -12.65 5.25 -17.80
N ARG A 168 -12.07 4.55 -18.78
CA ARG A 168 -11.99 5.04 -20.17
C ARG A 168 -13.36 5.37 -20.74
N ASP A 169 -14.34 4.47 -20.60
CA ASP A 169 -15.70 4.65 -21.10
C ASP A 169 -16.38 5.87 -20.48
N ARG A 170 -16.07 6.22 -19.22
CA ARG A 170 -16.58 7.45 -18.57
C ARG A 170 -16.01 8.71 -19.23
N TYR A 171 -14.71 8.74 -19.52
CA TYR A 171 -14.09 9.87 -20.21
C TYR A 171 -14.60 10.03 -21.64
N MET A 172 -14.85 8.92 -22.34
CA MET A 172 -15.35 8.93 -23.72
C MET A 172 -16.82 9.37 -23.84
N LYS A 173 -17.56 9.51 -22.73
CA LYS A 173 -18.90 10.11 -22.76
C LYS A 173 -18.80 11.60 -23.02
N ASP A 174 -19.82 12.13 -23.70
CA ASP A 174 -19.97 13.55 -23.93
C ASP A 174 -20.40 14.24 -22.62
N GLU A 175 -19.42 14.56 -21.79
CA GLU A 175 -19.58 15.18 -20.48
C GLU A 175 -18.79 16.51 -20.45
N PRO A 176 -19.41 17.62 -20.00
CA PRO A 176 -18.83 18.97 -20.12
C PRO A 176 -17.41 19.15 -19.54
N HIS A 177 -17.03 18.37 -18.54
CA HIS A 177 -15.77 18.53 -17.80
C HIS A 177 -14.58 17.74 -18.38
N TRP A 178 -14.77 16.93 -19.43
CA TRP A 178 -13.66 16.13 -19.98
C TRP A 178 -13.81 15.96 -21.49
N GLY A 179 -14.97 15.50 -21.94
CA GLY A 179 -15.25 15.20 -23.34
C GLY A 179 -15.86 16.37 -24.11
N PRO A 180 -16.18 16.16 -25.40
CA PRO A 180 -16.11 14.88 -26.10
C PRO A 180 -14.71 14.53 -26.61
N PHE A 181 -14.41 13.24 -26.81
CA PHE A 181 -13.14 12.74 -27.37
C PHE A 181 -13.34 11.98 -28.68
N THR A 182 -12.32 12.00 -29.54
CA THR A 182 -12.24 11.15 -30.73
C THR A 182 -10.97 10.29 -30.72
N SER A 183 -11.12 9.01 -30.98
CA SER A 183 -9.98 8.08 -31.10
C SER A 183 -9.15 8.39 -32.34
N LYS A 184 -7.84 8.19 -32.22
CA LYS A 184 -6.88 8.27 -33.32
C LYS A 184 -6.50 6.86 -33.76
N ASP A 185 -6.23 6.70 -35.05
CA ASP A 185 -5.84 5.40 -35.62
C ASP A 185 -4.42 5.00 -35.21
N GLU A 186 -3.56 5.98 -34.97
CA GLU A 186 -2.16 5.76 -34.57
C GLU A 186 -2.03 5.59 -33.06
N LYS A 187 -1.27 4.57 -32.65
CA LYS A 187 -0.86 4.37 -31.26
C LYS A 187 0.28 5.33 -30.91
N VAL A 188 0.20 5.96 -29.75
CA VAL A 188 1.24 6.86 -29.22
C VAL A 188 1.82 6.23 -27.96
N PHE A 189 3.15 6.14 -27.87
CA PHE A 189 3.86 5.44 -26.79
C PHE A 189 3.43 3.97 -26.59
N GLY A 190 2.95 3.32 -27.65
CA GLY A 190 2.40 1.96 -27.60
C GLY A 190 0.98 1.86 -27.05
N LEU A 191 0.34 2.98 -26.70
CA LEU A 191 -1.02 3.07 -26.19
C LEU A 191 -1.98 3.59 -27.26
N ASN A 192 -3.26 3.22 -27.18
CA ASN A 192 -4.29 3.87 -27.98
C ASN A 192 -4.44 5.32 -27.55
N HIS A 193 -4.75 6.20 -28.49
CA HIS A 193 -4.81 7.64 -28.25
C HIS A 193 -6.19 8.18 -28.61
N ALA A 194 -6.74 9.03 -27.75
CA ALA A 194 -7.93 9.82 -28.06
C ALA A 194 -7.68 11.28 -27.69
N VAL A 195 -8.24 12.20 -28.47
CA VAL A 195 -8.05 13.64 -28.29
C VAL A 195 -9.40 14.30 -28.15
N SER A 196 -9.49 15.27 -27.23
CA SER A 196 -10.66 16.09 -27.02
C SER A 196 -11.00 16.88 -28.29
N ILE A 197 -12.28 16.91 -28.64
CA ILE A 197 -12.82 17.71 -29.75
C ILE A 197 -13.49 19.00 -29.28
N LYS A 198 -13.31 19.36 -27.99
CA LYS A 198 -13.70 20.66 -27.45
C LYS A 198 -13.07 21.79 -28.26
N ARG A 199 -13.80 22.90 -28.40
CA ARG A 199 -13.25 24.12 -28.99
C ARG A 199 -12.16 24.66 -28.09
N GLU A 200 -11.16 25.33 -28.64
CA GLU A 200 -10.04 25.89 -27.86
C GLU A 200 -10.53 26.81 -26.72
N GLU A 201 -11.60 27.58 -26.98
CA GLU A 201 -12.25 28.46 -26.01
C GLU A 201 -12.90 27.70 -24.83
N GLU A 202 -13.22 26.43 -25.02
CA GLU A 202 -13.80 25.53 -24.01
C GLU A 202 -12.72 24.75 -23.24
N LYS A 203 -11.48 24.72 -23.75
CA LYS A 203 -10.32 24.11 -23.08
C LYS A 203 -9.73 25.08 -22.06
N SER A 204 -10.47 25.34 -20.97
CA SER A 204 -10.16 26.50 -20.14
C SER A 204 -10.15 26.28 -18.63
N PHE A 205 -10.17 25.05 -18.12
CA PHE A 205 -10.14 24.86 -16.67
C PHE A 205 -9.17 23.78 -16.20
N TYR A 206 -8.48 24.09 -15.09
CA TYR A 206 -7.77 23.10 -14.29
C TYR A 206 -8.66 21.88 -14.14
N LEU A 207 -8.16 20.70 -14.52
CA LEU A 207 -8.75 19.35 -14.43
C LEU A 207 -9.42 18.79 -15.70
N ASP A 208 -9.61 19.58 -16.76
CA ASP A 208 -10.17 19.06 -18.02
C ASP A 208 -9.13 18.21 -18.77
N ALA A 209 -9.49 17.00 -19.19
CA ALA A 209 -8.62 16.15 -20.00
C ALA A 209 -8.71 16.50 -21.48
N ASP A 210 -7.56 16.74 -22.12
CA ASP A 210 -7.43 17.02 -23.55
C ASP A 210 -7.01 15.78 -24.35
N GLU A 211 -6.29 14.85 -23.71
CA GLU A 211 -5.78 13.66 -24.35
C GLU A 211 -5.92 12.46 -23.42
N LEU A 212 -6.27 11.31 -24.00
CA LEU A 212 -6.36 10.03 -23.31
C LEU A 212 -5.40 9.05 -23.97
N PHE A 213 -4.67 8.29 -23.15
CA PHE A 213 -3.86 7.15 -23.56
C PHE A 213 -4.32 5.91 -22.81
N TYR A 214 -4.57 4.80 -23.49
CA TYR A 214 -5.08 3.61 -22.84
C TYR A 214 -4.68 2.31 -23.53
N ASP A 215 -4.54 1.25 -22.73
CA ASP A 215 -4.41 -0.11 -23.25
C ASP A 215 -5.80 -0.73 -23.42
N ASP A 216 -6.14 -1.12 -24.66
CA ASP A 216 -7.41 -1.74 -25.01
C ASP A 216 -7.37 -3.28 -24.99
N ILE A 217 -6.19 -3.86 -24.75
CA ILE A 217 -5.99 -5.30 -24.67
C ILE A 217 -6.22 -5.77 -23.23
N THR A 218 -5.41 -5.28 -22.29
CA THR A 218 -5.48 -5.72 -20.89
C THR A 218 -6.38 -4.83 -20.03
N TRP A 219 -6.65 -3.59 -20.48
CA TRP A 219 -7.33 -2.55 -19.71
C TRP A 219 -6.67 -2.26 -18.36
N ASN A 220 -5.35 -2.45 -18.26
CA ASN A 220 -4.61 -2.23 -17.02
C ASN A 220 -3.97 -0.84 -16.93
N THR A 221 -3.95 -0.06 -18.01
CA THR A 221 -3.35 1.28 -18.05
C THR A 221 -4.30 2.29 -18.68
N PHE A 222 -4.46 3.43 -18.01
CA PHE A 222 -5.21 4.58 -18.49
C PHE A 222 -4.51 5.87 -18.06
N ILE A 223 -4.32 6.80 -18.97
CA ILE A 223 -3.63 8.08 -18.74
C ILE A 223 -4.49 9.18 -19.32
N SER A 224 -4.81 10.19 -18.52
CA SER A 224 -5.49 11.40 -18.98
C SER A 224 -4.57 12.60 -18.81
N CYS A 225 -4.38 13.37 -19.88
CA CYS A 225 -3.54 14.56 -19.86
C CYS A 225 -4.38 15.81 -20.13
N SER A 226 -4.05 16.86 -19.40
CA SER A 226 -4.55 18.22 -19.57
C SER A 226 -3.42 19.13 -20.04
N ASN A 227 -3.68 19.94 -21.05
CA ASN A 227 -2.73 20.85 -21.68
C ASN A 227 -3.11 22.28 -21.30
N TYR A 228 -2.17 23.04 -20.74
CA TYR A 228 -2.38 24.45 -20.42
C TYR A 228 -1.34 25.32 -21.10
N HIS A 229 -1.77 26.41 -21.71
CA HIS A 229 -0.84 27.48 -22.04
C HIS A 229 -0.41 28.18 -20.75
N ARG A 230 0.90 28.37 -20.57
CA ARG A 230 1.39 29.19 -19.45
C ARG A 230 0.77 30.59 -19.56
N ALA A 231 0.53 31.26 -18.43
CA ALA A 231 0.07 32.65 -18.42
C ALA A 231 1.21 33.67 -18.67
N VAL A 232 2.45 33.21 -18.80
CA VAL A 232 3.66 34.03 -18.98
C VAL A 232 4.54 33.43 -20.07
N GLN A 233 5.28 34.31 -20.78
CA GLN A 233 6.21 33.90 -21.84
C GLN A 233 7.21 32.84 -21.33
N PRO A 234 7.58 31.84 -22.15
CA PRO A 234 7.28 31.69 -23.59
C PRO A 234 5.87 31.17 -23.94
N PHE A 235 4.93 31.05 -22.99
CA PHE A 235 3.57 30.52 -23.21
C PHE A 235 3.54 29.05 -23.71
N ASP A 236 4.66 28.34 -23.60
CA ASP A 236 4.78 26.93 -23.97
C ASP A 236 3.69 26.10 -23.27
N PRO A 237 3.10 25.11 -23.97
CA PRO A 237 2.13 24.22 -23.36
C PRO A 237 2.78 23.45 -22.21
N LEU A 238 2.11 23.43 -21.07
CA LEU A 238 2.44 22.59 -19.93
C LEU A 238 1.38 21.49 -19.86
N SER A 239 1.83 20.26 -20.03
CA SER A 239 0.94 19.10 -19.99
C SER A 239 1.11 18.37 -18.67
N PHE A 240 0.04 18.31 -17.89
CA PHE A 240 -0.05 17.46 -16.70
C PHE A 240 -0.87 16.22 -17.03
N CYS A 241 -0.40 15.07 -16.60
CA CYS A 241 -1.03 13.79 -16.84
C CYS A 241 -1.29 13.09 -15.51
N ARG A 242 -2.49 12.52 -15.40
CA ARG A 242 -2.83 11.53 -14.38
C ARG A 242 -2.69 10.16 -15.02
N HIS A 243 -1.74 9.37 -14.53
CA HIS A 243 -1.49 8.00 -14.98
C HIS A 243 -2.02 7.02 -13.94
N VAL A 244 -2.96 6.19 -14.38
CA VAL A 244 -3.66 5.20 -13.58
C VAL A 244 -3.33 3.82 -14.12
N PHE A 245 -2.94 2.90 -13.24
CA PHE A 245 -2.72 1.51 -13.64
C PHE A 245 -3.14 0.50 -12.59
N VAL A 246 -3.40 -0.72 -13.03
CA VAL A 246 -3.83 -1.83 -12.17
C VAL A 246 -2.62 -2.62 -11.67
N LEU A 247 -2.59 -2.86 -10.36
CA LEU A 247 -1.66 -3.77 -9.71
C LEU A 247 -2.45 -4.95 -9.12
N GLU A 248 -2.70 -5.94 -9.98
CA GLU A 248 -3.55 -7.10 -9.69
C GLU A 248 -3.06 -7.90 -8.48
N GLU A 249 -1.75 -8.02 -8.31
CA GLU A 249 -1.13 -8.77 -7.21
C GLU A 249 -1.45 -8.21 -5.82
N LEU A 250 -1.82 -6.93 -5.74
CA LEU A 250 -2.24 -6.27 -4.51
C LEU A 250 -3.73 -5.92 -4.50
N ASN A 251 -4.48 -6.22 -5.57
CA ASN A 251 -5.86 -5.79 -5.76
C ASN A 251 -6.05 -4.27 -5.58
N VAL A 252 -5.19 -3.47 -6.21
CA VAL A 252 -5.23 -2.00 -6.14
C VAL A 252 -5.15 -1.35 -7.50
N VAL A 253 -5.74 -0.16 -7.61
CA VAL A 253 -5.45 0.78 -8.68
C VAL A 253 -4.45 1.80 -8.14
N VAL A 254 -3.37 2.02 -8.87
CA VAL A 254 -2.36 3.03 -8.57
C VAL A 254 -2.65 4.25 -9.43
N GLU A 255 -2.67 5.42 -8.82
CA GLU A 255 -2.72 6.72 -9.50
C GLU A 255 -1.40 7.45 -9.24
N LEU A 256 -0.80 8.05 -10.27
CA LEU A 256 0.33 8.96 -10.13
C LEU A 256 0.20 10.18 -11.04
N ASP A 257 0.82 11.27 -10.61
CA ASP A 257 0.93 12.50 -11.41
C ASP A 257 2.26 12.50 -12.18
N CYS A 258 2.21 12.82 -13.47
CA CYS A 258 3.39 12.92 -14.33
C CYS A 258 3.22 14.03 -15.38
N THR A 259 4.27 14.31 -16.16
CA THR A 259 4.18 15.23 -17.30
C THR A 259 4.07 14.45 -18.61
N LYS A 260 3.57 15.09 -19.68
CA LYS A 260 3.48 14.43 -20.99
C LYS A 260 4.83 13.96 -21.51
N ASP A 261 5.90 14.69 -21.21
CA ASP A 261 7.28 14.33 -21.58
C ASP A 261 7.70 12.97 -20.98
N ASP A 262 7.13 12.62 -19.84
CA ASP A 262 7.45 11.39 -19.12
C ASP A 262 6.69 10.17 -19.66
N LEU A 263 5.67 10.36 -20.51
CA LEU A 263 4.86 9.27 -21.03
C LEU A 263 5.64 8.31 -21.91
N SER A 264 6.73 8.76 -22.56
CA SER A 264 7.62 7.83 -23.28
C SER A 264 8.18 6.71 -22.39
N ARG A 265 8.17 6.90 -21.07
CA ARG A 265 8.68 6.00 -20.03
C ARG A 265 7.58 5.46 -19.12
N TRP A 266 6.30 5.56 -19.50
CA TRP A 266 5.16 5.14 -18.66
C TRP A 266 5.33 3.70 -18.14
N HIS A 267 5.81 2.79 -18.99
CA HIS A 267 6.00 1.39 -18.63
C HIS A 267 7.11 1.19 -17.60
N GLU A 268 8.18 2.00 -17.63
CA GLU A 268 9.23 1.97 -16.62
C GLU A 268 8.69 2.34 -15.24
N PHE A 269 7.79 3.33 -15.17
CA PHE A 269 7.15 3.70 -13.92
C PHE A 269 6.29 2.57 -13.36
N GLU A 270 5.43 1.97 -14.18
CA GLU A 270 4.58 0.85 -13.72
C GLU A 270 5.42 -0.32 -13.20
N LEU A 271 6.47 -0.72 -13.92
CA LEU A 271 7.35 -1.81 -13.51
C LEU A 271 8.09 -1.52 -12.20
N ALA A 272 8.63 -0.31 -12.06
CA ALA A 272 9.36 0.09 -10.87
C ALA A 272 8.43 0.19 -9.65
N ILE A 273 7.28 0.84 -9.81
CA ILE A 273 6.29 0.99 -8.74
C ILE A 273 5.75 -0.38 -8.32
N ARG A 274 5.44 -1.26 -9.28
CA ARG A 274 5.07 -2.66 -9.01
C ARG A 274 6.12 -3.36 -8.15
N LYS A 275 7.40 -3.28 -8.55
CA LYS A 275 8.50 -3.90 -7.80
C LYS A 275 8.61 -3.35 -6.37
N ILE A 276 8.47 -2.03 -6.20
CA ILE A 276 8.52 -1.36 -4.90
C ILE A 276 7.34 -1.82 -4.03
N ALA A 277 6.11 -1.72 -4.53
CA ALA A 277 4.91 -2.09 -3.79
C ALA A 277 4.92 -3.57 -3.36
N LEU A 278 5.34 -4.46 -4.26
CA LEU A 278 5.47 -5.89 -3.95
C LEU A 278 6.57 -6.20 -2.93
N SER A 279 7.57 -5.33 -2.78
CA SER A 279 8.59 -5.48 -1.73
C SER A 279 8.04 -5.27 -0.31
N PHE A 280 6.85 -4.70 -0.18
CA PHE A 280 6.20 -4.47 1.11
C PHE A 280 5.36 -5.67 1.58
N VAL A 281 5.13 -6.66 0.72
CA VAL A 281 4.34 -7.85 1.05
C VAL A 281 5.06 -8.71 2.07
N VAL A 282 4.37 -9.04 3.16
CA VAL A 282 4.86 -9.94 4.20
C VAL A 282 4.42 -11.37 3.86
N LYS A 283 5.36 -12.32 3.89
CA LYS A 283 5.14 -13.74 3.62
C LYS A 283 4.91 -14.52 4.91
#